data_AF-A0A8T6TQS4-F1
#
_entry.id   AF-A0A8T6TQS4-F1
#
_cell.length_a   1.000
_cell.length_b   1.000
_cell.length_c   1.000
_cell.angle_alpha   90.00
_cell.angle_beta   90.00
_cell.angle_gamma   90.00
#
_symmetry.space_group_name_H-M   'P 1'
#
loop_
_entity.id
_entity.type
_entity.pdbx_description
1 polymer ?
#
loop_
_entity_poly.entity_id
_entity_poly.type
_entity_poly.pdbx_seq_one_letter_code
_entity_poly.pdbx_strand_id
1 'polypeptide(L)'
;VGALHEIENFRAGDQGHVFAVMQDPNALSETATADRADRRHKTAEEAADTRTFVTPPNVLLEPEDVITYSGDTWRIATIAYRISRQGRIAFALSSRLEARDCL
;
A
#
# COMPACT_ATOMS: atom_id res chain seq x y z
N VAL A 1 -38.43 16.17 25.06
CA VAL A 1 -39.14 15.61 26.23
C VAL A 1 -39.49 14.16 25.90
N GLY A 2 -38.92 13.20 26.63
CA GLY A 2 -39.11 11.76 26.44
C GLY A 2 -37.99 11.00 27.16
N ALA A 3 -38.37 10.25 28.21
CA ALA A 3 -37.53 9.84 29.34
C ALA A 3 -36.37 8.88 29.01
N LEU A 4 -35.17 9.23 29.49
CA LEU A 4 -34.11 8.27 29.77
C LEU A 4 -34.51 7.50 31.03
N HIS A 5 -34.72 6.18 30.90
CA HIS A 5 -34.87 5.31 32.05
C HIS A 5 -33.59 5.37 32.89
N GLU A 6 -33.73 5.88 34.11
CA GLU A 6 -32.80 5.71 35.20
C GLU A 6 -32.67 4.21 35.49
N ILE A 7 -31.64 3.57 34.94
CA ILE A 7 -31.14 2.33 35.49
C ILE A 7 -30.05 2.72 36.49
N GLU A 8 -30.49 2.78 37.74
CA GLU A 8 -29.65 2.77 38.93
C GLU A 8 -28.60 1.65 38.84
N ASN A 9 -27.37 1.97 39.25
CA ASN A 9 -26.20 1.09 39.48
C ASN A 9 -24.98 1.26 38.56
N PHE A 10 -24.71 2.47 38.04
CA PHE A 10 -23.37 2.82 37.55
C PHE A 10 -22.45 3.28 38.70
N ARG A 11 -22.18 2.39 39.66
CA ARG A 11 -21.09 2.56 40.63
C ARG A 11 -19.88 1.73 40.19
N ALA A 12 -19.05 2.26 39.29
CA ALA A 12 -17.63 1.92 39.12
C ALA A 12 -16.93 2.79 38.05
N GLY A 13 -16.82 4.09 38.33
CA GLY A 13 -15.63 4.93 38.11
C GLY A 13 -14.99 5.09 36.73
N ASP A 14 -14.55 4.03 36.05
CA ASP A 14 -13.62 4.15 34.92
C ASP A 14 -13.81 3.12 33.80
N GLN A 15 -14.65 2.08 33.98
CA GLN A 15 -14.77 1.01 32.97
C GLN A 15 -15.87 1.26 31.93
N GLY A 16 -16.86 2.11 32.20
CA GLY A 16 -17.96 2.38 31.27
C GLY A 16 -17.61 3.26 30.07
N HIS A 17 -16.64 4.16 30.23
CA HIS A 17 -16.26 5.10 29.18
C HIS A 17 -15.64 4.38 27.96
N VAL A 18 -14.88 3.31 28.20
CA VAL A 18 -14.25 2.53 27.12
C VAL A 18 -15.29 1.77 26.30
N PHE A 19 -16.37 1.27 26.93
CA PHE A 19 -17.44 0.58 26.21
C PHE A 19 -18.37 1.51 25.43
N ALA A 20 -18.61 2.74 25.90
CA ALA A 20 -19.39 3.72 25.16
C ALA A 20 -18.67 4.21 23.89
N VAL A 21 -17.35 4.40 23.94
CA VAL A 21 -16.55 4.81 22.78
C VAL A 21 -16.46 3.69 21.73
N MET A 22 -16.41 2.42 22.14
CA MET A 22 -16.41 1.30 21.19
C MET A 22 -17.77 1.04 20.51
N GLN A 23 -18.87 1.58 21.04
CA GLN A 23 -20.20 1.47 20.43
C GLN A 23 -20.63 2.73 19.69
N ASP A 24 -19.84 3.80 19.71
CA ASP A 24 -20.10 4.98 18.90
C ASP A 24 -19.66 4.69 17.44
N PRO A 25 -20.60 4.53 16.49
CA PRO A 25 -20.27 4.30 15.10
C PRO A 25 -19.47 5.46 14.50
N ASN A 26 -19.53 6.67 15.08
CA ASN A 26 -18.71 7.79 14.64
C ASN A 26 -17.24 7.63 15.07
N ALA A 27 -16.96 7.14 16.27
CA ALA A 27 -15.58 6.88 16.73
C ALA A 27 -14.94 5.69 15.98
N LEU A 28 -15.72 4.64 15.68
CA LEU A 28 -15.29 3.55 14.80
C LEU A 28 -15.09 4.02 13.35
N SER A 29 -15.88 4.99 12.89
CA SER A 29 -15.74 5.61 11.58
C SER A 29 -14.51 6.51 11.49
N GLU A 30 -14.20 7.29 12.53
CA GLU A 30 -13.00 8.13 12.60
C GLU A 30 -11.72 7.30 12.60
N THR A 31 -11.67 6.24 13.42
CA THR A 31 -10.53 5.31 13.44
C THR A 31 -10.38 4.55 12.12
N ALA A 32 -11.47 4.05 11.54
CA ALA A 32 -11.43 3.41 10.23
C ALA A 32 -11.05 4.37 9.09
N THR A 33 -11.40 5.66 9.23
CA THR A 33 -11.03 6.71 8.27
C THR A 33 -9.55 7.07 8.39
N ALA A 34 -9.02 7.15 9.61
CA ALA A 34 -7.60 7.34 9.87
C ALA A 34 -6.77 6.19 9.29
N ASP A 35 -7.13 4.93 9.59
CA ASP A 35 -6.46 3.74 9.03
C ASP A 35 -6.47 3.74 7.49
N ARG A 36 -7.58 4.16 6.88
CA ARG A 36 -7.72 4.23 5.43
C ARG A 36 -6.89 5.36 4.83
N ALA A 37 -6.80 6.50 5.51
CA ALA A 37 -5.96 7.63 5.10
C ALA A 37 -4.48 7.25 5.18
N ASP A 38 -4.05 6.61 6.26
CA ASP A 38 -2.67 6.15 6.45
C ASP A 38 -2.26 5.11 5.41
N ARG A 39 -3.13 4.13 5.12
CA ARG A 39 -2.85 3.15 4.05
C ARG A 39 -2.73 3.82 2.69
N ARG A 40 -3.58 4.81 2.39
CA ARG A 40 -3.53 5.56 1.12
C ARG A 40 -2.27 6.41 1.04
N HIS A 41 -1.90 7.09 2.13
CA HIS A 41 -0.70 7.90 2.21
C HIS A 41 0.55 7.05 2.01
N LYS A 42 0.67 5.93 2.73
CA LYS A 42 1.77 4.97 2.59
C LYS A 42 1.87 4.41 1.17
N THR A 43 0.73 4.06 0.57
CA THR A 43 0.70 3.59 -0.83
C THR A 43 1.15 4.68 -1.80
N ALA A 44 0.79 5.95 -1.55
CA ALA A 44 1.20 7.08 -2.38
C ALA A 44 2.70 7.40 -2.20
N GLU A 45 3.25 7.27 -1.00
CA GLU A 45 4.69 7.39 -0.73
C GLU A 45 5.48 6.25 -1.39
N GLU A 46 5.04 5.01 -1.23
CA GLU A 46 5.65 3.85 -1.90
C GLU A 46 5.59 3.95 -3.44
N ALA A 47 4.56 4.61 -3.99
CA ALA A 47 4.44 4.87 -5.41
C ALA A 47 5.31 6.05 -5.88
N ALA A 48 5.65 6.99 -5.00
CA ALA A 48 6.44 8.17 -5.32
C ALA A 48 7.90 7.79 -5.65
N ASP A 49 8.46 6.80 -4.95
CA ASP A 49 9.83 6.31 -5.16
C ASP A 49 9.88 5.05 -6.02
N THR A 50 9.39 5.17 -7.26
CA THR A 50 9.51 4.12 -8.27
C THR A 50 10.58 4.45 -9.30
N ARG A 51 11.33 3.43 -9.71
CA ARG A 51 12.37 3.53 -10.74
C ARG A 51 12.11 2.52 -11.85
N THR A 52 12.37 2.96 -13.08
CA THR A 52 12.23 2.10 -14.26
C THR A 52 13.59 1.57 -14.69
N PHE A 53 13.71 0.26 -14.81
CA PHE A 53 14.87 -0.43 -15.38
C PHE A 53 14.52 -1.05 -16.73
N VAL A 54 15.44 -0.99 -17.68
CA VAL A 54 15.28 -1.66 -18.99
C VAL A 54 16.35 -2.72 -19.10
N THR A 55 15.93 -3.97 -19.25
CA THR A 55 16.81 -5.14 -19.29
C THR A 55 16.49 -6.02 -20.49
N PRO A 56 17.41 -6.92 -20.88
CA PRO A 56 17.05 -8.05 -21.71
C PRO A 56 15.92 -8.87 -21.03
N PRO A 57 15.01 -9.47 -21.82
CA PRO A 57 13.89 -10.23 -21.29
C PRO A 57 14.42 -11.42 -20.47
N ASN A 58 14.00 -11.50 -19.21
CA ASN A 58 14.31 -12.59 -18.31
C ASN A 58 13.02 -13.21 -17.80
N VAL A 59 12.75 -14.45 -18.19
CA VAL A 59 11.56 -15.21 -17.80
C VAL A 59 11.58 -15.69 -16.35
N LEU A 60 12.72 -15.60 -15.67
CA LEU A 60 12.86 -15.97 -14.27
C LEU A 60 12.57 -14.81 -13.30
N LEU A 61 12.44 -13.58 -13.80
CA LEU A 61 12.08 -12.45 -12.95
C LEU A 61 10.58 -12.41 -12.74
N GLU A 62 10.18 -12.29 -11.48
CA GLU A 62 8.80 -12.18 -11.06
C GLU A 62 8.57 -10.86 -10.29
N PRO A 63 7.32 -10.38 -10.22
CA PRO A 63 6.97 -9.34 -9.26
C PRO A 63 7.35 -9.75 -7.82
N GLU A 64 7.69 -8.79 -6.99
CA GLU A 64 8.23 -8.92 -5.62
C GLU A 64 9.68 -9.44 -5.51
N ASP A 65 10.31 -9.84 -6.62
CA ASP A 65 11.75 -10.11 -6.63
C ASP A 65 12.56 -8.85 -6.28
N VAL A 66 13.71 -9.06 -5.63
CA VAL A 66 14.63 -7.98 -5.27
C VAL A 66 15.83 -7.99 -6.20
N ILE A 67 16.09 -6.85 -6.83
CA ILE A 67 17.26 -6.61 -7.67
C ILE A 67 18.19 -5.59 -7.02
N THR A 68 19.49 -5.71 -7.27
CA THR A 68 20.48 -4.74 -6.79
C THR A 68 21.00 -3.91 -7.95
N TYR A 69 20.96 -2.59 -7.82
CA TYR A 69 21.49 -1.67 -8.81
C TYR A 69 22.23 -0.54 -8.12
N SER A 70 23.49 -0.33 -8.50
CA SER A 70 24.35 0.74 -7.95
C SER A 70 24.54 0.71 -6.42
N GLY A 71 24.37 -0.45 -5.78
CA GLY A 71 24.48 -0.62 -4.32
C GLY A 71 23.14 -0.60 -3.60
N ASP A 72 22.07 -0.11 -4.25
CA ASP A 72 20.73 -0.04 -3.68
C ASP A 72 19.90 -1.27 -4.08
N THR A 73 18.98 -1.66 -3.21
CA THR A 73 18.07 -2.79 -3.44
C THR A 73 16.68 -2.29 -3.84
N TRP A 74 16.15 -2.83 -4.94
CA TRP A 74 14.87 -2.44 -5.48
C TRP A 74 13.98 -3.66 -5.60
N ARG A 75 12.73 -3.57 -5.14
CA ARG A 75 11.72 -4.62 -5.32
C ARG A 75 10.90 -4.38 -6.58
N ILE A 76 10.85 -5.37 -7.45
CA ILE A 76 10.06 -5.30 -8.68
C ILE A 76 8.57 -5.25 -8.33
N ALA A 77 7.88 -4.24 -8.83
CA ALA A 77 6.43 -4.10 -8.71
C ALA A 77 5.72 -4.60 -9.97
N THR A 78 6.26 -4.32 -11.16
CA THR A 78 5.64 -4.70 -12.43
C THR A 78 6.68 -4.96 -13.51
N ILE A 79 6.42 -5.95 -14.36
CA ILE A 79 7.26 -6.33 -15.50
C ILE A 79 6.42 -6.16 -16.77
N ALA A 80 6.84 -5.27 -17.66
CA ALA A 80 6.25 -5.07 -18.98
C ALA A 80 7.23 -5.49 -20.07
N TYR A 81 6.71 -6.04 -21.17
CA TYR A 81 7.51 -6.44 -22.31
C TYR A 81 7.21 -5.56 -23.52
N ARG A 82 8.26 -5.11 -24.21
CA ARG A 82 8.14 -4.29 -25.42
C ARG A 82 8.99 -4.86 -26.53
N ILE A 83 8.35 -5.08 -27.68
CA ILE A 83 9.02 -5.36 -28.94
C ILE A 83 9.33 -4.03 -29.63
N SER A 84 10.60 -3.83 -29.98
CA SER A 84 11.07 -2.65 -30.69
C SER A 84 11.74 -3.05 -32.00
N ARG A 85 11.61 -2.21 -33.02
CA ARG A 85 12.24 -2.47 -34.32
C ARG A 85 13.70 -2.00 -34.27
N GLN A 86 14.64 -2.91 -34.48
CA GLN A 86 16.06 -2.60 -34.67
C GLN A 86 16.39 -2.66 -36.17
N GLY A 87 16.41 -1.50 -36.82
CA GLY A 87 16.76 -1.40 -38.23
C GLY A 87 15.66 -1.87 -39.18
N ARG A 88 16.06 -2.29 -40.39
CA ARG A 88 15.13 -2.46 -41.51
C ARG A 88 14.28 -3.73 -41.42
N ILE A 89 14.77 -4.79 -40.77
CA ILE A 89 14.09 -6.11 -40.72
C ILE A 89 14.10 -6.74 -39.31
N ALA A 90 14.97 -6.32 -38.39
CA ALA A 90 15.09 -6.97 -37.08
C ALA A 90 14.18 -6.36 -36.00
N PHE A 91 13.76 -7.21 -35.07
CA PHE A 91 12.98 -6.84 -33.89
C PHE A 91 13.72 -7.31 -32.64
N ALA A 92 13.73 -6.49 -31.59
CA ALA A 92 14.32 -6.81 -30.30
C ALA A 92 13.24 -6.75 -29.22
N LEU A 93 13.18 -7.78 -28.39
CA LEU A 93 12.36 -7.81 -27.19
C LEU A 93 13.15 -7.21 -26.02
N SER A 94 12.50 -6.35 -25.25
CA SER A 94 13.06 -5.73 -24.04
C SER A 94 12.04 -5.86 -22.90
N SER A 95 12.53 -6.04 -21.68
CA SER A 95 11.72 -5.95 -20.48
C SER A 95 11.92 -4.59 -19.82
N ARG A 96 10.82 -4.01 -19.38
CA ARG A 96 10.73 -2.79 -18.58
C ARG A 96 10.26 -3.20 -17.19
N LEU A 97 11.13 -3.03 -16.20
CA LEU A 97 10.85 -3.34 -14.81
C LEU A 97 10.53 -2.03 -14.10
N GLU A 98 9.38 -1.94 -13.47
CA GLU A 98 9.06 -0.88 -12.53
C GLU A 98 9.30 -1.45 -11.14
N ALA A 99 10.19 -0.82 -10.38
CA ALA A 99 10.60 -1.29 -9.07
C ALA A 99 10.60 -0.15 -8.06
N ARG A 100 10.31 -0.49 -6.80
CA ARG A 100 10.27 0.40 -5.64
C ARG A 100 11.48 0.17 -4.76
N ASP A 101 11.90 1.18 -4.01
CA ASP A 101 13.02 1.03 -3.07
C ASP A 101 12.66 0.05 -1.92
N CYS A 102 13.64 -0.77 -1.52
CA CYS A 102 13.53 -1.66 -0.36
C CYS A 102 14.09 -0.94 0.86
N LEU A 103 13.33 0.02 1.42
CA LEU A 103 13.64 0.63 2.72
C LEU A 103 13.62 -0.40 3.87
#